data_AF-A0A7J4Q2P3-F1
#
_entry.id   AF-A0A7J4Q2P3-F1
#
_cell.length_a   1.000
_cell.length_b   1.000
_cell.length_c   1.000
_cell.angle_alpha   90.00
_cell.angle_beta   90.00
_cell.angle_gamma   90.00
#
_symmetry.space_group_name_H-M   'P 1'
#
loop_
_entity.id
_entity.type
_entity.pdbx_description
1 polymer ?
#
loop_
_entity_poly.entity_id
_entity_poly.type
_entity_poly.pdbx_seq_one_letter_code
_entity_poly.pdbx_strand_id
1 'polypeptide(L)'
;KTQAALLEAMEEKQVTIEGITHKLPAPFITMATQNPIEQEGTYPLPEAQMDRFLMKMSMGYPNRQEEKAILQRRKLRGKDDHEVEQMTSP
;
A
#
# COMPACT_ATOMS: atom_id res chain seq x y z
N LYS A 1 9.15 -1.43 -14.36
CA LYS A 1 8.55 -2.78 -14.52
C LYS A 1 7.57 -3.09 -13.38
N THR A 2 7.97 -2.93 -12.11
CA THR A 2 7.09 -3.14 -10.94
C THR A 2 5.83 -2.27 -10.92
N GLN A 3 5.93 -1.00 -11.33
CA GLN A 3 4.75 -0.11 -11.42
C GLN A 3 3.73 -0.58 -12.48
N ALA A 4 4.17 -1.26 -13.54
CA ALA A 4 3.25 -1.74 -14.59
C ALA A 4 2.38 -2.90 -14.09
N ALA A 5 2.94 -3.81 -13.28
CA ALA A 5 2.19 -4.90 -12.66
C ALA A 5 1.13 -4.37 -11.67
N LEU A 6 1.42 -3.27 -10.96
CA LEU A 6 0.44 -2.60 -10.11
C LEU A 6 -0.73 -2.06 -10.93
N LEU A 7 -0.46 -1.46 -12.10
CA LEU A 7 -1.49 -0.91 -12.96
C LEU A 7 -2.37 -2.01 -13.58
N GLU A 8 -1.77 -3.13 -13.98
CA GLU A 8 -2.51 -4.33 -14.44
C GLU A 8 -3.48 -4.82 -13.35
N ALA A 9 -2.99 -4.92 -12.11
CA ALA A 9 -3.82 -5.30 -10.96
C ALA A 9 -4.95 -4.29 -10.68
N MET A 10 -4.67 -3.00 -10.84
CA MET A 10 -5.66 -1.93 -10.60
C MET A 10 -6.74 -1.86 -11.68
N GLU A 11 -6.36 -1.90 -12.95
CA GLU A 11 -7.24 -1.66 -14.09
C GLU A 11 -7.92 -2.94 -14.58
N GLU A 12 -7.13 -3.99 -14.79
CA GLU A 12 -7.59 -5.23 -15.42
C GLU A 12 -8.00 -6.29 -14.40
N LYS A 13 -7.77 -6.03 -13.10
CA LYS A 13 -8.04 -6.97 -12.00
C LYS A 13 -7.37 -8.33 -12.20
N GLN A 14 -6.17 -8.33 -12.80
CA GLN A 14 -5.37 -9.51 -13.06
C GLN A 14 -3.87 -9.19 -12.91
N VAL A 15 -3.06 -10.23 -12.86
CA VAL A 15 -1.59 -10.12 -12.88
C VAL A 15 -1.02 -11.19 -13.79
N THR A 16 -0.05 -10.82 -14.62
CA THR A 16 0.65 -11.77 -15.49
C THR A 16 2.05 -12.06 -14.97
N ILE A 17 2.32 -13.33 -14.66
CA ILE A 17 3.61 -13.82 -14.16
C ILE A 17 4.11 -14.87 -15.15
N GLU A 18 5.30 -14.65 -15.72
CA GLU A 18 5.93 -15.58 -16.69
C GLU A 18 5.01 -15.98 -17.87
N GLY A 19 4.13 -15.06 -18.30
CA GLY A 19 3.19 -15.28 -19.41
C GLY A 19 1.88 -15.97 -19.00
N ILE A 20 1.70 -16.31 -17.73
CA ILE A 20 0.46 -16.86 -17.17
C ILE A 20 -0.31 -15.74 -16.47
N THR A 21 -1.55 -15.51 -16.90
CA THR A 21 -2.43 -14.48 -16.32
C THR A 21 -3.31 -15.07 -15.23
N HIS A 22 -3.28 -14.45 -14.05
CA HIS A 22 -4.07 -14.81 -12.88
C HIS A 22 -5.07 -13.70 -12.55
N LYS A 23 -6.35 -14.03 -12.42
CA LYS A 23 -7.38 -13.08 -11.99
C LYS A 23 -7.29 -12.83 -10.48
N LEU A 24 -7.49 -11.57 -10.09
CA LEU A 24 -7.53 -11.18 -8.69
C LEU A 24 -8.91 -11.50 -8.06
N PRO A 25 -8.94 -11.91 -6.78
CA PRO A 25 -10.19 -12.19 -6.09
C PRO A 25 -11.01 -10.91 -5.88
N ALA A 26 -12.33 -11.02 -5.91
CA ALA A 26 -13.24 -9.92 -5.60
C ALA A 26 -13.72 -10.00 -4.13
N PRO A 27 -13.69 -8.89 -3.37
CA PRO A 27 -13.20 -7.56 -3.74
C PRO A 27 -11.67 -7.44 -3.69
N PHE A 28 -11.11 -6.66 -4.62
CA PHE A 28 -9.69 -6.29 -4.62
C PHE A 28 -9.55 -4.78 -4.42
N ILE A 29 -8.76 -4.38 -3.42
CA ILE A 29 -8.48 -2.97 -3.09
C ILE A 29 -6.98 -2.75 -3.15
N THR A 30 -6.57 -1.66 -3.80
CA THR A 30 -5.18 -1.22 -3.83
C THR A 30 -4.98 -0.08 -2.85
N MET A 31 -4.00 -0.22 -1.96
CA MET A 31 -3.55 0.83 -1.06
C MET A 31 -2.06 1.07 -1.32
N ALA A 32 -1.69 2.32 -1.62
CA ALA A 32 -0.33 2.72 -1.87
C ALA A 32 0.04 3.91 -0.99
N THR A 33 1.26 3.90 -0.44
CA THR A 33 1.83 5.05 0.26
C THR A 33 2.89 5.68 -0.62
N GLN A 34 2.91 7.01 -0.69
CA GLN A 34 3.98 7.76 -1.34
C GLN A 34 4.78 8.48 -0.27
N ASN A 35 6.09 8.24 -0.23
CA ASN A 35 6.98 9.04 0.60
C ASN A 35 7.15 10.41 -0.07
N PRO A 36 6.75 11.52 0.58
CA PRO A 36 6.81 12.86 -0.03
C PRO A 36 8.24 13.42 -0.12
N ILE A 37 9.20 12.81 0.57
CA ILE A 37 10.60 13.23 0.54
C ILE A 37 11.23 12.66 -0.72
N GLU A 38 11.75 13.51 -1.60
CA GLU A 38 12.60 13.11 -2.73
C GLU A 38 13.87 12.46 -2.17
N GLN A 39 13.82 11.15 -1.95
CA GLN A 39 14.98 10.34 -1.61
C GLN A 39 15.52 9.71 -2.88
N GLU A 40 16.84 9.51 -2.93
CA GLU A 40 17.45 8.71 -3.99
C GLU A 40 16.73 7.36 -4.08
N GLY A 41 16.18 7.04 -5.26
CA GLY A 41 15.40 5.82 -5.48
C GLY A 41 13.89 5.92 -5.30
N THR A 42 13.32 7.09 -4.97
CA THR A 42 11.86 7.30 -5.04
C THR A 42 11.45 7.87 -6.39
N TYR A 43 10.68 7.10 -7.16
CA TYR A 43 10.11 7.53 -8.44
C TYR A 43 8.62 7.82 -8.24
N PRO A 44 8.19 9.09 -8.26
CA PRO A 44 6.78 9.40 -8.10
C PRO A 44 5.97 8.78 -9.24
N LEU A 45 4.73 8.38 -8.94
CA LEU A 45 3.80 7.94 -9.98
C LEU A 45 3.48 9.14 -10.88
N PRO A 46 3.51 8.98 -12.21
CA PRO A 46 3.00 9.99 -13.14
C PRO A 46 1.55 10.36 -12.80
N GLU A 47 1.16 11.61 -13.07
CA GLU A 47 -0.18 12.11 -12.77
C GLU A 47 -1.29 11.23 -13.36
N ALA A 48 -1.12 10.79 -14.61
CA ALA A 48 -2.05 9.87 -15.28
C ALA A 48 -2.22 8.52 -14.56
N GLN A 49 -1.24 8.08 -13.77
CA GLN A 49 -1.35 6.87 -12.94
C GLN A 49 -2.00 7.14 -11.60
N MET A 50 -1.80 8.34 -11.03
CA MET A 50 -2.48 8.74 -9.79
C MET A 50 -3.99 8.89 -9.99
N ASP A 51 -4.44 9.28 -11.18
CA ASP A 51 -5.87 9.44 -11.51
C ASP A 51 -6.69 8.15 -11.33
N ARG A 52 -6.02 6.99 -11.30
CA ARG A 52 -6.65 5.67 -11.06
C ARG A 52 -6.97 5.41 -9.60
N PHE A 53 -6.51 6.25 -8.66
CA PHE A 53 -6.84 6.12 -7.25
C PHE A 53 -8.10 6.91 -6.94
N LEU A 54 -9.11 6.23 -6.40
CA LEU A 54 -10.38 6.85 -6.01
C LEU A 54 -10.20 7.94 -4.93
N MET A 55 -9.25 7.76 -4.02
CA MET A 55 -9.01 8.67 -2.90
C MET A 55 -7.52 8.86 -2.66
N LYS A 56 -7.12 10.10 -2.36
CA LYS A 56 -5.79 10.45 -1.87
C LYS A 56 -5.93 11.09 -0.49
N MET A 57 -5.23 10.54 0.48
CA MET A 57 -5.19 11.05 1.85
C MET A 57 -3.79 11.60 2.15
N SER A 58 -3.71 12.77 2.78
CA SER A 58 -2.47 13.23 3.40
C SER A 58 -2.52 12.96 4.89
N MET A 59 -1.44 12.39 5.42
CA MET A 59 -1.29 12.15 6.84
C MET A 59 -0.24 13.11 7.39
N GLY A 60 -0.65 13.98 8.30
CA GLY A 60 0.27 14.78 9.11
C GLY A 60 0.80 13.97 10.30
N TYR A 61 1.72 14.57 11.05
CA TYR A 61 2.14 14.00 12.33
C TYR A 61 1.05 14.18 13.39
N PRO A 62 0.82 13.18 14.26
CA PRO A 62 -0.12 13.32 15.36
C PRO A 62 0.34 14.44 16.29
N ASN A 63 -0.60 15.17 16.87
CA ASN A 63 -0.27 16.11 17.93
C ASN A 63 0.14 15.35 19.20
N ARG A 64 0.73 16.07 20.18
CA ARG A 64 1.27 15.46 21.40
C ARG A 64 0.23 14.64 22.20
N GLN A 65 -1.05 15.01 22.16
CA GLN A 65 -2.09 14.27 22.86
C GLN A 65 -2.44 12.96 22.12
N GLU A 66 -2.56 13.03 20.80
CA GLU A 66 -2.77 11.88 19.93
C GLU A 66 -1.62 10.88 20.01
N GLU A 67 -0.37 11.36 20.00
CA GLU A 67 0.82 10.52 20.14
C GLU A 67 0.83 9.77 21.47
N LYS A 68 0.51 10.46 22.58
CA LYS A 68 0.38 9.80 23.90
C LYS A 68 -0.71 8.72 23.88
N ALA A 69 -1.86 9.01 23.26
CA ALA A 69 -2.95 8.04 23.15
C ALA A 69 -2.55 6.82 22.30
N ILE A 70 -1.84 7.03 21.19
CA ILE A 70 -1.30 5.95 20.34
C ILE A 70 -0.36 5.05 21.14
N LEU A 71 0.58 5.65 21.89
CA LEU A 71 1.53 4.91 22.73
C LEU A 71 0.82 4.14 23.86
N GLN A 72 -0.20 4.72 24.49
CA GLN A 72 -1.00 4.04 25.51
C GLN A 72 -1.76 2.85 24.93
N ARG A 73 -2.44 3.01 23.78
CA ARG A 73 -3.13 1.91 23.09
C ARG A 73 -2.15 0.79 22.69
N ARG A 74 -0.95 1.14 22.23
CA ARG A 74 0.10 0.16 21.90
C ARG A 74 0.55 -0.63 23.13
N LYS A 75 0.77 0.04 24.27
CA LYS A 75 1.12 -0.62 25.54
C LYS A 75 0.03 -1.60 26.00
N LEU A 76 -1.25 -1.23 25.86
CA LEU A 76 -2.38 -2.08 26.22
C LEU A 76 -2.53 -3.30 25.30
N ARG A 77 -2.16 -3.19 24.02
CA ARG A 77 -2.26 -4.29 23.05
C ARG A 77 -1.30 -5.44 23.36
N GLY A 78 -0.17 -5.19 24.02
CA GLY A 78 0.72 -6.23 24.58
C GLY A 78 1.44 -7.16 23.59
N LYS A 79 1.06 -7.16 22.30
CA LYS A 79 1.73 -7.84 21.19
C LYS A 79 1.86 -6.90 19.99
N ASP A 80 3.05 -6.87 19.41
CA ASP A 80 3.34 -6.19 18.14
C ASP A 80 3.18 -7.12 16.93
N ASP A 81 3.15 -8.44 17.15
CA ASP A 81 3.02 -9.41 16.07
C ASP A 81 1.59 -9.52 15.56
N HIS A 82 1.46 -9.32 14.25
CA HIS A 82 0.34 -9.78 13.46
C HIS A 82 0.72 -11.13 12.86
N GLU A 83 -0.08 -12.18 13.10
CA GLU A 83 0.06 -13.43 12.32
C GLU A 83 -0.31 -13.11 10.87
N VAL A 84 0.70 -12.94 10.03
CA VAL A 84 0.54 -12.79 8.59
C VAL A 84 0.74 -14.15 7.92
N GLU A 85 -0.29 -14.64 7.24
CA GLU A 85 -0.20 -15.83 6.42
C GLU A 85 0.55 -15.48 5.13
N GLN A 86 1.70 -16.12 4.88
CA GLN A 86 2.48 -15.90 3.68
C GLN A 86 1.76 -16.52 2.47
N MET A 87 1.20 -15.68 1.61
CA MET A 87 0.41 -16.14 0.46
C MET A 87 1.25 -16.43 -0.79
N THR A 88 2.52 -15.98 -0.87
CA THR A 88 3.41 -16.21 -2.01
C THR A 88 4.85 -16.49 -1.58
N SER A 89 5.52 -17.39 -2.31
CA SER A 89 6.97 -17.59 -2.24
C SER A 89 7.68 -16.72 -3.31
N PRO A 90 8.95 -16.32 -3.09
CA PRO A 90 9.68 -15.45 -4.02
C PRO A 90 9.86 -16.05 -5.42
#